data_AF-A0A2V2RMS1-F1
#
_entry.id   AF-A0A2V2RMS1-F1
#
_cell.length_a   1.000
_cell.length_b   1.000
_cell.length_c   1.000
_cell.angle_alpha   90.00
_cell.angle_beta   90.00
_cell.angle_gamma   90.00
#
_symmetry.space_group_name_H-M   'P 1'
#
loop_
_entity.id
_entity.type
_entity.pdbx_description
1 polymer ?
#
loop_
_entity_poly.entity_id
_entity_poly.type
_entity_poly.pdbx_seq_one_letter_code
_entity_poly.pdbx_strand_id
1 'polypeptide(L)' 'MAKPHIAILGAGPAGLGAAYQLTRHNLAQVTVLEQNACVGGNAGSFELDG' A
#
# COMPACT_ATOMS: atom_id res chain seq x y z
N MET A 1 3.91 -24.27 -5.58
CA MET A 1 3.75 -23.28 -6.66
C MET A 1 4.40 -21.97 -6.24
N ALA A 2 4.99 -21.21 -7.17
CA ALA A 2 5.48 -19.87 -6.85
C ALA A 2 4.30 -18.96 -6.50
N LYS A 3 4.48 -18.06 -5.53
CA LYS A 3 3.43 -17.07 -5.20
C LYS A 3 3.22 -16.14 -6.38
N PRO A 4 1.97 -15.72 -6.67
CA PRO A 4 1.72 -14.69 -7.65
C PRO A 4 2.40 -13.38 -7.22
N HIS A 5 2.92 -12.64 -8.19
CA HIS A 5 3.40 -11.28 -7.98
C HIS A 5 2.31 -10.30 -8.42
N ILE A 6 1.82 -9.51 -7.47
CA ILE A 6 0.74 -8.55 -7.67
C ILE A 6 1.29 -7.13 -7.62
N ALA A 7 1.01 -6.34 -8.66
CA ALA A 7 1.24 -4.90 -8.66
C ALA A 7 -0.03 -4.18 -8.20
N ILE A 8 0.10 -3.31 -7.19
CA ILE A 8 -0.98 -2.47 -6.67
C ILE A 8 -0.67 -1.02 -7.03
N LEU A 9 -1.61 -0.34 -7.70
CA LEU A 9 -1.49 1.07 -8.06
C LEU A 9 -2.22 1.92 -7.01
N GLY A 10 -1.47 2.78 -6.32
CA GLY A 10 -1.91 3.65 -5.23
C GLY A 10 -1.55 3.10 -3.85
N ALA A 11 -0.81 3.89 -3.06
CA ALA A 11 -0.48 3.62 -1.65
C ALA A 11 -1.37 4.41 -0.67
N GLY A 12 -2.65 4.58 -1.02
CA GLY A 12 -3.69 5.00 -0.07
C GLY A 12 -4.10 3.86 0.89
N PRO A 13 -5.10 4.10 1.76
CA PRO A 13 -5.52 3.11 2.76
C PRO A 13 -5.99 1.79 2.14
N ALA A 14 -6.69 1.86 1.00
CA ALA A 14 -7.14 0.68 0.27
C ALA A 14 -5.96 -0.15 -0.28
N GLY A 15 -5.00 0.50 -0.95
CA GLY A 15 -3.85 -0.19 -1.55
C GLY A 15 -2.90 -0.79 -0.52
N LEU A 16 -2.58 -0.03 0.54
CA LEU A 16 -1.77 -0.53 1.65
C LEU A 16 -2.51 -1.61 2.46
N GLY A 17 -3.82 -1.47 2.66
CA GLY A 17 -4.65 -2.50 3.29
C GLY A 17 -4.66 -3.81 2.49
N ALA A 18 -4.79 -3.73 1.17
CA ALA A 18 -4.69 -4.90 0.29
C ALA A 18 -3.31 -5.55 0.35
N ALA A 19 -2.23 -4.75 0.26
CA ALA A 19 -0.85 -5.23 0.38
C ALA A 19 -0.60 -5.91 1.73
N TYR A 20 -1.10 -5.31 2.82
CA TYR A 20 -0.98 -5.86 4.16
C TYR A 20 -1.67 -7.22 4.27
N GLN A 21 -2.92 -7.35 3.80
CA GLN A 21 -3.63 -8.63 3.89
C GLN A 21 -2.99 -9.72 3.02
N LEU A 22 -2.61 -9.40 1.78
CA LEU A 22 -1.95 -10.35 0.88
C LEU A 22 -0.64 -10.88 1.46
N THR A 23 0.17 -10.00 2.06
CA THR A 23 1.45 -10.38 2.67
C THR A 23 1.25 -11.13 3.99
N ARG A 24 0.37 -10.64 4.87
CA ARG A 24 0.04 -11.26 6.16
C ARG A 24 -0.47 -12.70 6.02
N HIS A 25 -1.31 -12.95 5.01
CA HIS A 25 -1.85 -14.28 4.74
C HIS A 25 -0.96 -15.12 3.82
N ASN A 26 0.25 -14.66 3.50
CA ASN A 26 1.23 -15.38 2.68
C ASN A 26 0.72 -15.72 1.27
N LEU A 27 -0.20 -14.92 0.73
CA LEU A 27 -0.93 -15.21 -0.51
C LEU A 27 -0.19 -14.75 -1.78
N ALA A 28 0.59 -13.66 -1.68
CA ALA A 28 1.26 -13.07 -2.83
C ALA A 28 2.57 -12.38 -2.45
N GLN A 29 3.45 -12.20 -3.44
CA GLN A 29 4.47 -11.17 -3.42
C GLN A 29 3.84 -9.89 -3.98
N VAL A 30 4.09 -8.74 -3.35
CA VAL A 30 3.38 -7.49 -3.68
C VAL A 30 4.38 -6.37 -3.98
N THR A 31 4.10 -5.59 -5.02
CA THR A 31 4.74 -4.30 -5.27
C THR A 31 3.65 -3.23 -5.29
N VAL A 32 3.80 -2.19 -4.47
CA VAL A 32 2.89 -1.03 -4.44
C VAL A 32 3.57 0.14 -5.14
N LEU A 33 2.86 0.78 -6.06
CA LEU A 33 3.34 1.93 -6.82
C LEU A 33 2.48 3.15 -6.47
N GLU A 34 3.10 4.21 -5.97
CA GLU A 34 2.45 5.47 -5.59
C GLU A 34 3.03 6.61 -6.44
N GLN A 35 2.16 7.51 -6.91
CA GLN A 35 2.57 8.65 -7.71
C GLN A 35 3.10 9.80 -6.85
N ASN A 36 2.61 9.93 -5.62
CA ASN A 36 2.98 10.99 -4.70
C ASN A 36 4.29 10.68 -3.97
N ALA A 37 4.93 11.71 -3.42
CA ALA A 37 6.14 11.57 -2.62
C ALA A 37 5.89 10.86 -1.27
N CYS A 38 4.63 10.79 -0.82
CA CYS A 38 4.23 10.14 0.41
C CYS A 38 3.04 9.21 0.20
N VAL A 39 2.90 8.23 1.09
CA VAL A 39 1.75 7.31 1.14
C VAL A 39 0.59 7.91 1.93
N GLY A 40 -0.55 7.22 1.94
CA GLY A 40 -1.71 7.58 2.78
C GLY A 40 -2.88 8.18 2.01
N GLY A 41 -2.67 8.71 0.79
CA GLY A 41 -3.72 9.30 -0.03
C GLY A 41 -4.52 10.35 0.76
N ASN A 42 -5.86 10.22 0.77
CA ASN A 42 -6.73 11.15 1.51
C ASN A 42 -6.61 11.07 3.05
N ALA A 43 -5.88 10.08 3.59
CA ALA A 43 -5.59 9.97 5.02
C ALA A 43 -4.29 10.71 5.42
N GLY A 44 -3.80 11.61 4.57
CA GLY A 44 -2.66 12.46 4.88
C GLY A 44 -2.90 13.32 6.10
N SER A 45 -1.85 13.51 6.90
CA SER A 45 -1.82 14.47 8.00
C SER A 45 -0.71 15.48 7.74
N PHE A 46 -0.85 16.67 8.31
CA PHE A 46 0.13 17.74 8.24
C PHE A 46 0.25 18.37 9.62
N GLU A 47 1.44 18.86 9.96
CA GLU A 47 1.62 19.63 11.19
C GLU A 47 0.85 20.95 11.10
N LEU A 48 0.24 21.32 12.23
CA LEU A 48 -0.33 22.64 12.46
C LEU A 48 -0.06 23.03 13.91
N ASP A 49 0.90 23.93 14.11
CA ASP A 49 1.33 24.46 15.41
C ASP A 49 1.90 23.42 16.41
N GLY A 50 2.48 22.31 15.90
CA GLY A 50 3.16 21.27 16.67
C GLY A 50 2.25 20.10 17.04
#